data_AF-A0A940HVX9-F1
#
_entry.id   AF-A0A940HVX9-F1
#
_cell.length_a   1.000
_cell.length_b   1.000
_cell.length_c   1.000
_cell.angle_alpha   90.00
_cell.angle_beta   90.00
_cell.angle_gamma   90.00
#
_symmetry.space_group_name_H-M   'P 1'
#
loop_
_entity.id
_entity.type
_entity.pdbx_description
1 polymer ?
#
loop_
_entity_poly.entity_id
_entity_poly.type
_entity_poly.pdbx_seq_one_letter_code
_entity_poly.pdbx_strand_id
1 'polypeptide(L)'
;MRVTERADPHRIDTSYEWKFNGQWNQLAVSATNQPLALQSGSEEEFITEHFWGYAKYSDANASEYQVAHPRWDTYKVDSCTINCDFKALYGEPFSPLTHQAPLSVFFAEGSSIEVYPKRLV
;
A
#
# COMPACT_ATOMS: atom_id res chain seq x y z
N MET A 1 -10.86 -12.51 -2.58
CA MET A 1 -10.12 -11.36 -3.12
C MET A 1 -9.84 -11.59 -4.59
N ARG A 2 -9.62 -10.53 -5.37
CA ARG A 2 -9.20 -10.59 -6.76
C ARG A 2 -8.20 -9.48 -7.04
N VAL A 3 -7.23 -9.77 -7.89
CA VAL A 3 -6.32 -8.80 -8.48
C VAL A 3 -6.59 -8.82 -9.98
N THR A 4 -6.66 -7.66 -10.61
CA THR A 4 -6.64 -7.57 -12.08
C THR A 4 -5.54 -6.62 -12.50
N GLU A 5 -4.86 -6.95 -13.59
CA GLU A 5 -3.85 -6.11 -14.19
C GLU A 5 -4.04 -6.14 -15.71
N ARG A 6 -3.98 -4.98 -16.33
CA ARG A 6 -3.96 -4.80 -17.77
C ARG A 6 -2.89 -3.78 -18.09
N ALA A 7 -1.97 -4.14 -18.97
CA ALA A 7 -0.89 -3.27 -19.38
C ALA A 7 -0.79 -3.21 -20.90
N ASP A 8 -0.50 -2.03 -21.41
CA ASP A 8 -0.01 -1.76 -22.75
C ASP A 8 1.30 -0.95 -22.65
N PRO A 9 2.02 -0.68 -23.75
CA PRO A 9 3.31 0.03 -23.69
C PRO A 9 3.29 1.43 -23.07
N HIS A 10 2.12 2.04 -22.86
CA HIS A 10 1.96 3.39 -22.33
C HIS A 10 1.20 3.45 -21.01
N ARG A 11 0.41 2.42 -20.67
CA ARG A 11 -0.48 2.44 -19.50
C ARG A 11 -0.52 1.10 -18.78
N ILE A 12 -0.55 1.16 -17.45
CA ILE A 12 -0.89 0.05 -16.56
C ILE A 12 -2.18 0.41 -15.81
N ASP A 13 -3.16 -0.48 -15.85
CA ASP A 13 -4.35 -0.45 -15.02
C ASP A 13 -4.34 -1.66 -14.09
N THR A 14 -4.33 -1.43 -12.78
CA THR A 14 -4.37 -2.51 -11.79
C THR A 14 -5.44 -2.27 -10.74
N SER A 15 -6.06 -3.33 -10.25
CA SER A 15 -7.03 -3.29 -9.16
C SER A 15 -6.82 -4.41 -8.15
N TYR A 16 -7.04 -4.09 -6.89
CA TYR A 16 -7.16 -5.03 -5.80
C TYR A 16 -8.55 -4.91 -5.17
N GLU A 17 -9.26 -6.02 -5.10
CA GLU A 17 -10.64 -6.05 -4.60
C GLU A 17 -10.86 -7.19 -3.62
N TRP A 18 -11.56 -6.89 -2.53
CA TRP A 18 -11.86 -7.86 -1.48
C TRP A 18 -13.28 -7.68 -0.95
N LYS A 19 -13.83 -8.76 -0.40
CA LYS A 19 -15.16 -8.76 0.19
C LYS A 19 -15.04 -8.75 1.71
N PHE A 20 -15.72 -7.81 2.35
CA PHE A 20 -15.80 -7.70 3.81
C PHE A 20 -17.27 -7.47 4.21
N ASN A 21 -17.79 -8.25 5.17
CA ASN A 21 -19.20 -8.19 5.60
C ASN A 21 -20.22 -8.15 4.45
N GLY A 22 -20.00 -8.96 3.41
CA GLY A 22 -20.92 -9.03 2.28
C GLY A 22 -20.74 -7.92 1.23
N GLN A 23 -19.94 -6.88 1.51
CA GLN A 23 -19.70 -5.75 0.62
C GLN A 23 -18.34 -5.85 -0.07
N TRP A 24 -18.26 -5.40 -1.32
CA TRP A 24 -17.02 -5.33 -2.08
C TRP A 24 -16.29 -4.02 -1.81
N ASN A 25 -14.99 -4.09 -1.58
CA ASN A 25 -14.06 -2.98 -1.47
C ASN A 25 -13.04 -3.07 -2.60
N GLN A 26 -12.54 -1.92 -3.05
CA GLN A 26 -11.63 -1.80 -4.18
C GLN A 26 -10.63 -0.67 -3.97
N LEU A 27 -9.39 -0.97 -4.32
CA LEU A 27 -8.37 0.02 -4.68
C LEU A 27 -7.97 -0.24 -6.13
N ALA A 28 -7.88 0.80 -6.95
CA ALA A 28 -7.40 0.67 -8.32
C ALA A 28 -6.61 1.91 -8.74
N VAL A 29 -5.66 1.74 -9.65
CA VAL A 29 -4.89 2.82 -10.23
C VAL A 29 -4.77 2.64 -11.74
N SER A 30 -4.68 3.77 -12.43
CA SER A 30 -4.20 3.86 -13.80
C SER A 30 -2.91 4.68 -13.77
N ALA A 31 -1.85 4.14 -14.34
CA ALA A 31 -0.53 4.73 -14.31
C ALA A 31 0.12 4.68 -15.68
N THR A 32 1.06 5.60 -15.92
CA THR A 32 1.92 5.56 -17.10
C THR A 32 2.84 4.34 -17.01
N ASN A 33 2.90 3.50 -18.05
CA ASN A 33 3.77 2.32 -18.09
C ASN A 33 5.23 2.69 -18.36
N GLN A 34 5.81 3.43 -17.43
CA GLN A 34 7.21 3.80 -17.44
C GLN A 34 7.72 3.75 -15.98
N PRO A 35 8.55 2.76 -15.63
CA PRO A 35 9.09 2.67 -14.28
C PRO A 35 10.05 3.83 -14.01
N LEU A 36 9.99 4.34 -12.79
CA LEU A 36 10.77 5.46 -12.28
C LEU A 36 11.51 5.00 -11.03
N ALA A 37 12.84 5.18 -11.03
CA ALA A 37 13.63 4.93 -9.84
C ALA A 37 13.23 5.89 -8.71
N LEU A 38 13.14 5.37 -7.48
CA LEU A 38 12.87 6.16 -6.28
C LEU A 38 13.91 7.28 -6.12
N GLN A 39 13.42 8.50 -5.96
CA GLN A 39 14.25 9.68 -5.73
C GLN A 39 14.63 9.78 -4.25
N SER A 40 15.90 10.06 -3.96
CA SER A 40 16.35 10.24 -2.58
C SER A 40 15.68 11.44 -1.91
N GLY A 41 15.17 11.24 -0.71
CA GLY A 41 14.43 12.23 0.08
C GLY A 41 12.97 12.41 -0.32
N SER A 42 12.42 11.57 -1.22
CA SER A 42 11.02 11.65 -1.63
C SER A 42 10.05 10.98 -0.64
N GLU A 43 8.76 11.30 -0.74
CA GLU A 43 7.73 10.64 0.08
C GLU A 43 7.64 9.14 -0.23
N GLU A 44 7.78 8.77 -1.51
CA GLU A 44 7.81 7.38 -1.96
C GLU A 44 8.97 6.62 -1.31
N GLU A 45 10.17 7.21 -1.29
CA GLU A 45 11.34 6.60 -0.64
C GLU A 45 11.09 6.43 0.87
N PHE A 46 10.57 7.47 1.53
CA PHE A 46 10.27 7.41 2.96
C PHE A 46 9.26 6.31 3.32
N ILE A 47 8.23 6.13 2.49
CA ILE A 47 7.18 5.12 2.73
C ILE A 47 7.65 3.71 2.37
N THR A 48 8.38 3.54 1.27
CA THR A 48 8.76 2.20 0.78
C THR A 48 10.04 1.66 1.43
N GLU A 49 11.01 2.49 1.77
CA GLU A 49 12.29 2.04 2.36
C GLU A 49 12.22 1.97 3.91
N HIS A 50 11.05 1.62 4.46
CA HIS A 50 10.82 1.48 5.90
C HIS A 50 10.81 0.01 6.34
N PHE A 51 11.99 -0.51 6.68
CA PHE A 51 12.20 -1.95 6.89
C PHE A 51 11.78 -2.49 8.26
N TRP A 52 11.39 -1.65 9.22
CA TRP A 52 11.10 -2.07 10.59
C TRP A 52 9.64 -1.84 10.97
N GLY A 53 8.97 -2.91 11.40
CA GLY A 53 7.62 -2.88 11.93
C GLY A 53 7.63 -3.02 13.45
N TYR A 54 6.77 -2.25 14.11
CA TYR A 54 6.58 -2.29 15.56
C TYR A 54 5.11 -2.55 15.88
N ALA A 55 4.85 -3.45 16.83
CA ALA A 55 3.51 -3.70 17.35
C ALA A 55 3.53 -3.83 18.87
N LYS A 56 2.46 -3.39 19.53
CA LYS A 56 2.32 -3.52 20.98
C LYS A 56 2.36 -5.01 21.37
N TYR A 57 3.23 -5.36 22.31
CA TYR A 57 3.27 -6.71 22.90
C TYR A 57 2.78 -6.70 24.35
N SER A 58 3.26 -5.76 25.17
CA SER A 58 2.77 -5.49 26.53
C SER A 58 2.81 -3.99 26.83
N ASP A 59 2.53 -3.59 28.08
CA ASP A 59 2.65 -2.19 28.49
C ASP A 59 4.11 -1.71 28.60
N ALA A 60 5.07 -2.63 28.64
CA ALA A 60 6.50 -2.33 28.77
C ALA A 60 7.34 -2.73 27.56
N ASN A 61 6.81 -3.53 26.62
CA ASN A 61 7.56 -4.04 25.48
C ASN A 61 6.77 -3.92 24.17
N ALA A 62 7.48 -3.74 23.07
CA ALA A 62 6.98 -3.89 21.71
C ALA A 62 7.61 -5.10 21.03
N SER A 63 6.89 -5.70 20.08
CA SER A 63 7.53 -6.61 19.13
C SER A 63 8.06 -5.80 17.96
N GLU A 64 9.33 -5.97 17.65
CA GLU A 64 10.02 -5.40 16.50
C GLU A 64 10.31 -6.53 15.50
N TYR A 65 10.05 -6.31 14.23
CA TYR A 65 10.43 -7.23 13.15
C TYR A 65 10.94 -6.47 11.94
N GLN A 66 11.85 -7.09 11.20
CA GLN A 66 12.40 -6.54 9.98
C GLN A 66 11.72 -7.19 8.76
N VAL A 67 11.38 -6.37 7.78
CA VAL A 67 11.01 -6.78 6.43
C VAL A 67 12.08 -6.24 5.49
N ALA A 68 12.63 -7.08 4.62
CA ALA A 68 13.56 -6.64 3.59
C ALA A 68 12.98 -6.89 2.20
N HIS A 69 13.25 -5.96 1.29
CA HIS A 69 12.93 -6.08 -0.12
C HIS A 69 13.96 -5.30 -0.94
N PRO A 70 14.16 -5.63 -2.22
CA PRO A 70 14.87 -4.75 -3.13
C PRO A 70 14.14 -3.39 -3.20
N ARG A 71 14.90 -2.34 -3.48
CA ARG A 71 14.33 -1.03 -3.78
C ARG A 71 13.43 -1.15 -5.01
N TRP A 72 12.19 -0.67 -4.89
CA TRP A 72 11.20 -0.77 -5.96
C TRP A 72 11.19 0.49 -6.82
N ASP A 73 11.10 0.32 -8.14
CA ASP A 73 10.69 1.41 -9.01
C ASP A 73 9.20 1.72 -8.77
N THR A 74 8.82 2.95 -9.04
CA THR A 74 7.43 3.42 -8.98
C THR A 74 6.93 3.84 -10.34
N TYR A 75 5.62 3.94 -10.48
CA TYR A 75 4.96 4.43 -11.67
C TYR A 75 4.25 5.73 -11.37
N LYS A 76 4.25 6.63 -12.35
CA LYS A 76 3.44 7.85 -12.27
C LYS A 76 1.95 7.47 -12.33
N VAL A 77 1.25 7.69 -11.21
CA VAL A 77 -0.20 7.47 -11.11
C VAL A 77 -0.93 8.62 -11.80
N ASP A 78 -1.73 8.30 -12.80
CA ASP A 78 -2.54 9.27 -13.54
C ASP A 78 -3.95 9.39 -12.96
N SER A 79 -4.50 8.31 -12.39
CA SER A 79 -5.75 8.34 -11.63
C SER A 79 -5.85 7.19 -10.64
N CYS A 80 -6.65 7.35 -9.59
CA CYS A 80 -6.91 6.32 -8.60
C CYS A 80 -8.42 6.19 -8.31
N THR A 81 -8.85 4.98 -7.96
CA THR A 81 -10.18 4.69 -7.43
C THR A 81 -10.03 4.07 -6.05
N ILE A 82 -10.70 4.67 -5.05
CA ILE A 82 -10.83 4.15 -3.71
C ILE A 82 -12.32 3.97 -3.46
N ASN A 83 -12.77 2.72 -3.44
CA ASN A 83 -14.13 2.36 -3.10
C ASN A 83 -14.08 1.43 -1.88
N CYS A 84 -13.97 2.02 -0.69
CA CYS A 84 -13.84 1.30 0.56
C CYS A 84 -14.83 1.87 1.57
N ASP A 85 -15.54 1.00 2.29
CA ASP A 85 -16.28 1.39 3.49
C ASP A 85 -15.31 1.36 4.68
N PHE A 86 -14.59 2.46 4.90
CA PHE A 86 -13.60 2.55 5.98
C PHE A 86 -14.23 2.44 7.37
N LYS A 87 -15.51 2.82 7.52
CA LYS A 87 -16.24 2.63 8.77
C LYS A 87 -16.48 1.16 9.05
N ALA A 88 -16.91 0.39 8.04
CA ALA A 88 -17.09 -1.05 8.21
C ALA A 88 -15.74 -1.75 8.49
N LEU A 89 -14.66 -1.34 7.80
CA LEU A 89 -13.35 -1.96 7.92
C LEU A 89 -12.64 -1.65 9.25
N TYR A 90 -12.68 -0.39 9.70
CA TYR A 90 -11.84 0.11 10.80
C TYR A 90 -12.62 0.84 11.91
N GLY A 91 -13.93 0.98 11.77
CA GLY A 91 -14.82 1.60 12.76
C GLY A 91 -15.07 3.09 12.53
N GLU A 92 -15.94 3.66 13.38
CA GLU A 92 -16.41 5.05 13.26
C GLU A 92 -15.30 6.10 13.09
N PRO A 93 -14.15 6.04 13.80
CA PRO A 93 -13.10 7.04 13.64
C PRO A 93 -12.53 7.14 12.22
N PHE A 94 -12.67 6.09 11.40
CA PHE A 94 -12.18 6.04 10.03
C PHE A 94 -13.25 6.34 8.99
N SER A 95 -14.51 6.55 9.40
CA SER A 95 -15.61 6.88 8.48
C SER A 95 -15.36 8.11 7.59
N PRO A 96 -14.61 9.16 8.02
CA PRO A 96 -14.35 10.31 7.15
C PRO A 96 -13.52 9.96 5.90
N LEU A 97 -12.70 8.90 5.95
CA LEU A 97 -11.82 8.50 4.84
C LEU A 97 -12.60 8.06 3.60
N THR A 98 -13.84 7.58 3.76
CA THR A 98 -14.71 7.16 2.64
C THR A 98 -14.99 8.29 1.65
N HIS A 99 -14.87 9.55 2.08
CA HIS A 99 -15.17 10.73 1.26
C HIS A 99 -13.94 11.63 1.05
N GLN A 100 -12.78 11.22 1.55
CA GLN A 100 -11.57 12.03 1.49
C GLN A 100 -10.71 11.66 0.29
N ALA A 101 -10.23 12.67 -0.44
CA ALA A 101 -9.22 12.46 -1.46
C ALA A 101 -7.87 12.12 -0.80
N PRO A 102 -7.14 11.10 -1.29
CA PRO A 102 -5.81 10.80 -0.79
C PRO A 102 -4.87 11.98 -1.06
N LEU A 103 -3.96 12.25 -0.13
CA LEU A 103 -2.92 13.27 -0.32
C LEU A 103 -1.89 12.84 -1.36
N SER A 104 -1.46 11.58 -1.27
CA SER A 104 -0.46 10.97 -2.15
C SER A 104 -0.92 9.55 -2.52
N VAL A 105 -0.61 9.10 -3.73
CA VAL A 105 -0.90 7.74 -4.21
C VAL A 105 0.34 7.20 -4.90
N PHE A 106 0.82 6.04 -4.44
CA PHE A 106 2.03 5.41 -4.97
C PHE A 106 1.69 4.05 -5.55
N PHE A 107 2.25 3.76 -6.73
CA PHE A 107 2.19 2.44 -7.35
C PHE A 107 3.62 1.97 -7.57
N ALA A 108 4.05 0.96 -6.82
CA ALA A 108 5.39 0.39 -6.86
C ALA A 108 5.36 -0.96 -7.59
N GLU A 109 6.46 -1.30 -8.28
CA GLU A 109 6.63 -2.59 -8.97
C GLU A 109 6.41 -3.78 -8.04
N GLY A 110 6.86 -3.66 -6.79
CA GLY A 110 6.80 -4.74 -5.80
C GLY A 110 7.81 -5.85 -6.09
N SER A 111 7.88 -6.81 -5.18
CA SER A 111 8.73 -8.00 -5.31
C SER A 111 8.33 -9.08 -4.31
N SER A 112 9.00 -10.24 -4.38
CA SER A 112 9.10 -11.10 -3.20
C SER A 112 9.84 -10.36 -2.08
N ILE A 113 9.47 -10.63 -0.84
CA ILE A 113 10.03 -10.00 0.36
C ILE A 113 10.56 -11.05 1.32
N GLU A 114 11.49 -10.63 2.19
CA GLU A 114 11.98 -11.43 3.30
C GLU A 114 11.41 -10.88 4.60
N VAL A 115 10.89 -11.76 5.46
CA VAL A 115 10.39 -11.40 6.78
C VAL A 115 11.24 -12.10 7.83
N TYR A 116 11.90 -11.31 8.66
CA TYR A 116 12.80 -11.82 9.69
C TYR A 116 12.04 -12.07 11.01
N PRO A 117 12.53 -13.01 11.85
CA PRO A 117 11.91 -13.28 13.14
C PRO A 117 11.79 -12.04 14.02
N LYS A 118 10.63 -11.88 14.66
CA LYS A 118 10.40 -10.77 15.60
C LYS A 118 11.21 -10.94 16.88
N ARG A 119 11.63 -9.82 17.47
CA ARG A 119 12.21 -9.73 18.82
C ARG A 119 11.41 -8.78 19.70
N LEU A 120 11.55 -8.90 21.02
CA LEU A 120 10.97 -7.95 21.97
C LEU A 120 11.97 -6.83 22.23
N VAL A 121 11.49 -5.59 22.22
CA VAL A 121 12.23 -4.35 22.51
C VAL A 121 11.49 -3.49 23.51
#